data_AF-A0A1V4VV01-F1
#
_entry.id   AF-A0A1V4VV01-F1
#
_cell.length_a   1.000
_cell.length_b   1.000
_cell.length_c   1.000
_cell.angle_alpha   90.00
_cell.angle_beta   90.00
_cell.angle_gamma   90.00
#
_symmetry.space_group_name_H-M   'P 1'
#
loop_
_entity.id
_entity.type
_entity.pdbx_description
1 polymer ?
#
loop_
_entity_poly.entity_id
_entity_poly.type
_entity_poly.pdbx_seq_one_letter_code
_entity_poly.pdbx_strand_id
1 'polypeptide(L)'
;MKDSDKTKKQLINELNEMKRKVAGLKTPQQVEEKLTWLASMVEFSNDAIVGMSLEGIIFSWNSGAERIYGYKADEVIGRPVFILAPSYGEITSNLERIKLGERVDYYETVRVRKDFRQIQVSLTISPIRDASGKVIGASTIARDITGQKLIEEKLRTSEARFRAVFEGTSVGITLINREGRLVESNPALQEMLGYNGQELANMVFAELIYPDDKVNFIEMFNDLWAGRQDSYQMEKRYARKVAGWFG
;
A
#
# COMPACT_ATOMS: atom_id res chain seq x y z
N MET A 1 -5.24 4.57 -2.37
CA MET A 1 -5.25 5.38 -1.12
C MET A 1 -6.59 6.08 -0.84
N LYS A 2 -7.34 6.58 -1.83
CA LYS A 2 -8.63 7.29 -1.61
C LYS A 2 -9.82 6.42 -1.14
N ASP A 3 -9.87 5.13 -1.48
CA ASP A 3 -11.01 4.28 -1.12
C ASP A 3 -11.06 3.89 0.37
N SER A 4 -9.91 3.59 0.98
CA SER A 4 -9.85 3.17 2.39
C SER A 4 -10.29 4.26 3.38
N ASP A 5 -9.95 5.52 3.09
CA ASP A 5 -10.37 6.67 3.90
C ASP A 5 -11.88 6.94 3.76
N LYS A 6 -12.42 6.67 2.56
CA LYS A 6 -13.85 6.73 2.30
C LYS A 6 -14.58 5.67 3.12
N THR A 7 -14.08 4.43 3.15
CA THR A 7 -14.68 3.32 3.93
C THR A 7 -14.61 3.56 5.44
N LYS A 8 -13.51 4.11 5.98
CA LYS A 8 -13.40 4.41 7.42
C LYS A 8 -14.29 5.59 7.86
N LYS A 9 -14.36 6.68 7.08
CA LYS A 9 -15.33 7.77 7.33
C LYS A 9 -16.78 7.27 7.19
N GLN A 10 -17.04 6.37 6.24
CA GLN A 10 -18.34 5.68 6.13
C GLN A 10 -18.66 4.89 7.38
N LEU A 11 -17.79 3.98 7.84
CA LEU A 11 -18.05 3.14 9.01
C LEU A 11 -18.32 3.96 10.28
N ILE A 12 -17.61 5.07 10.51
CA ILE A 12 -17.83 5.95 11.66
C ILE A 12 -19.13 6.75 11.52
N ASN A 13 -19.45 7.27 10.32
CA ASN A 13 -20.70 7.97 10.08
C ASN A 13 -21.90 7.03 10.16
N GLU A 14 -21.78 5.82 9.61
CA GLU A 14 -22.76 4.74 9.70
C GLU A 14 -22.96 4.33 11.17
N LEU A 15 -21.90 4.21 11.97
CA LEU A 15 -21.99 3.93 13.41
C LEU A 15 -22.74 5.05 14.17
N ASN A 16 -22.52 6.32 13.81
CA ASN A 16 -23.19 7.47 14.42
C ASN A 16 -24.66 7.61 13.98
N GLU A 17 -24.98 7.39 12.70
CA GLU A 17 -26.37 7.32 12.22
C GLU A 17 -27.12 6.14 12.83
N MET A 18 -26.46 5.00 13.03
CA MET A 18 -27.06 3.83 13.64
C MET A 18 -27.32 4.01 15.14
N LYS A 19 -26.44 4.70 15.88
CA LYS A 19 -26.71 5.10 17.28
C LYS A 19 -27.97 5.96 17.41
N ARG A 20 -28.20 6.89 16.46
CA ARG A 20 -29.45 7.66 16.41
C ARG A 20 -30.69 6.80 16.13
N LYS A 21 -30.56 5.72 15.34
CA LYS A 21 -31.68 4.79 15.06
C LYS A 21 -31.97 3.84 16.21
N VAL A 22 -30.97 3.47 17.03
CA VAL A 22 -31.19 2.69 18.28
C VAL A 22 -32.11 3.44 19.25
N ALA A 23 -32.06 4.78 19.28
CA ALA A 23 -32.96 5.61 20.09
C ALA A 23 -34.44 5.55 19.65
N GLY A 24 -34.76 4.97 18.47
CA GLY A 24 -36.12 4.78 17.97
C GLY A 24 -36.68 3.36 18.14
N LEU A 25 -35.93 2.46 18.77
CA LEU A 25 -36.35 1.07 19.00
C LEU A 25 -37.36 1.02 20.15
N LYS A 26 -38.48 0.33 19.94
CA LYS A 26 -39.63 0.39 20.84
C LYS A 26 -39.67 -0.74 21.86
N THR A 27 -38.84 -1.77 21.70
CA THR A 27 -38.81 -2.94 22.59
C THR A 27 -37.38 -3.25 23.06
N PRO A 28 -37.20 -3.75 24.30
CA PRO A 28 -35.90 -4.18 24.81
C PRO A 28 -35.19 -5.20 23.91
N GLN A 29 -35.96 -6.11 23.30
CA GLN A 29 -35.44 -7.17 22.43
C GLN A 29 -34.79 -6.61 21.16
N GLN A 30 -35.39 -5.58 20.54
CA GLN A 30 -34.80 -4.92 19.37
C GLN A 30 -33.49 -4.20 19.71
N VAL A 31 -33.41 -3.60 20.90
CA VAL A 31 -32.19 -2.94 21.38
C VAL A 31 -31.08 -3.98 21.58
N GLU A 32 -31.38 -5.09 22.21
CA GLU A 32 -30.44 -6.18 22.48
C GLU A 32 -29.90 -6.83 21.19
N GLU A 33 -30.78 -7.15 20.24
CA GLU A 33 -30.40 -7.70 18.93
C GLU A 33 -29.47 -6.73 18.19
N LYS A 34 -29.81 -5.44 18.19
CA LYS A 34 -29.00 -4.43 17.50
C LYS A 34 -27.64 -4.23 18.17
N LEU A 35 -27.59 -4.21 19.51
CA LEU A 35 -26.33 -4.11 20.25
C LEU A 35 -25.43 -5.32 20.01
N THR A 36 -25.99 -6.53 19.99
CA THR A 36 -25.26 -7.77 19.71
C THR A 36 -24.66 -7.76 18.29
N TRP A 37 -25.46 -7.31 17.32
CA TRP A 37 -24.99 -7.14 15.94
C TRP A 37 -23.87 -6.10 15.83
N LEU A 38 -24.01 -4.94 16.49
CA LEU A 38 -22.98 -3.89 16.52
C LEU A 38 -21.68 -4.39 17.16
N ALA A 39 -21.78 -5.09 18.30
CA ALA A 39 -20.64 -5.68 18.99
C ALA A 39 -19.91 -6.67 18.08
N SER A 40 -20.64 -7.51 17.35
CA SER A 40 -20.05 -8.48 16.43
C SER A 40 -19.26 -7.82 15.31
N MET A 41 -19.76 -6.73 14.71
CA MET A 41 -19.01 -6.02 13.66
C MET A 41 -17.70 -5.42 14.16
N VAL A 42 -17.71 -4.87 15.38
CA VAL A 42 -16.49 -4.35 16.01
C VAL A 42 -15.54 -5.51 16.33
N GLU A 43 -16.07 -6.59 16.90
CA GLU A 43 -15.30 -7.74 17.36
C GLU A 43 -14.55 -8.41 16.22
N PHE A 44 -15.21 -8.65 15.08
CA PHE A 44 -14.64 -9.37 13.95
C PHE A 44 -13.95 -8.47 12.91
N SER A 45 -13.81 -7.18 13.17
CA SER A 45 -13.06 -6.28 12.28
C SER A 45 -11.59 -6.71 12.15
N ASN A 46 -11.04 -6.60 10.93
CA ASN A 46 -9.61 -6.78 10.69
C ASN A 46 -8.78 -5.62 11.23
N ASP A 47 -9.35 -4.42 11.28
CA ASP A 47 -8.71 -3.27 11.90
C ASP A 47 -8.80 -3.43 13.43
N ALA A 48 -7.74 -3.00 14.12
CA ALA A 48 -7.73 -2.92 15.57
C ALA A 48 -8.60 -1.75 16.01
N ILE A 49 -9.57 -2.04 16.87
CA ILE A 49 -10.46 -1.05 17.46
C ILE A 49 -10.21 -1.06 18.96
N VAL A 50 -9.76 0.09 19.48
CA VAL A 50 -9.32 0.26 20.87
C VAL A 50 -10.07 1.41 21.51
N GLY A 51 -10.73 1.13 22.64
CA GLY A 51 -11.36 2.15 23.48
C GLY A 51 -10.48 2.45 24.69
N MET A 52 -10.29 3.74 25.00
CA MET A 52 -9.50 4.18 26.16
C MET A 52 -10.09 5.43 26.83
N SER A 53 -9.80 5.60 28.12
CA SER A 53 -10.14 6.81 28.87
C SER A 53 -9.33 8.03 28.41
N LEU A 54 -9.65 9.22 28.93
CA LEU A 54 -8.92 10.45 28.62
C LEU A 54 -7.50 10.50 29.24
N GLU A 55 -7.21 9.58 30.15
CA GLU A 55 -5.90 9.31 30.76
C GLU A 55 -5.15 8.21 29.98
N GLY A 56 -5.74 7.70 28.90
CA GLY A 56 -5.15 6.67 28.06
C GLY A 56 -5.25 5.25 28.62
N ILE A 57 -6.15 4.99 29.58
CA ILE A 57 -6.36 3.64 30.13
C ILE A 57 -7.28 2.85 29.21
N ILE A 58 -6.83 1.69 28.72
CA ILE A 58 -7.58 0.83 27.79
C ILE A 58 -8.78 0.19 28.53
N PHE A 59 -9.97 0.27 27.93
CA PHE A 59 -11.17 -0.43 28.42
C PHE A 59 -11.89 -1.28 27.36
N SER A 60 -11.49 -1.19 26.09
CA SER A 60 -12.05 -2.00 25.01
C SER A 60 -10.96 -2.42 24.01
N TRP A 61 -11.02 -3.68 23.59
CA TRP A 61 -10.02 -4.34 22.77
C TRP A 61 -10.67 -5.43 21.92
N ASN A 62 -10.77 -5.25 20.61
CA ASN A 62 -11.40 -6.24 19.73
C ASN A 62 -10.42 -7.33 19.25
N SER A 63 -10.92 -8.40 18.62
CA SER A 63 -10.06 -9.45 18.04
C SER A 63 -9.05 -8.93 17.00
N GLY A 64 -9.36 -7.85 16.29
CA GLY A 64 -8.42 -7.18 15.38
C GLY A 64 -7.20 -6.63 16.12
N ALA A 65 -7.40 -6.01 17.28
CA ALA A 65 -6.34 -5.51 18.14
C ALA A 65 -5.49 -6.65 18.70
N GLU A 66 -6.09 -7.79 19.05
CA GLU A 66 -5.32 -8.97 19.46
C GLU A 66 -4.39 -9.46 18.34
N ARG A 67 -4.90 -9.56 17.11
CA ARG A 67 -4.10 -10.01 15.95
C ARG A 67 -2.98 -9.02 15.61
N ILE A 68 -3.26 -7.72 15.63
CA ILE A 68 -2.30 -6.67 15.24
C ILE A 68 -1.26 -6.42 16.32
N TYR A 69 -1.60 -6.48 17.61
CA TYR A 69 -0.64 -6.12 18.67
C TYR A 69 -0.13 -7.34 19.45
N GLY A 70 -0.78 -8.50 19.34
CA GLY A 70 -0.36 -9.75 20.00
C GLY A 70 -0.71 -9.86 21.48
N TYR A 71 -1.45 -8.89 22.02
CA TYR A 71 -1.97 -8.93 23.38
C TYR A 71 -3.40 -9.47 23.39
N LYS A 72 -3.72 -10.33 24.37
CA LYS A 72 -5.10 -10.68 24.69
C LYS A 72 -5.79 -9.54 25.44
N ALA A 73 -7.10 -9.42 25.27
CA ALA A 73 -7.86 -8.34 25.89
C ALA A 73 -7.66 -8.29 27.43
N ASP A 74 -7.75 -9.43 28.10
CA ASP A 74 -7.55 -9.57 29.55
C ASP A 74 -6.15 -9.13 30.04
N GLU A 75 -5.14 -9.15 29.17
CA GLU A 75 -3.79 -8.68 29.48
C GLU A 75 -3.61 -7.16 29.42
N VAL A 76 -4.53 -6.46 28.74
CA VAL A 76 -4.39 -5.02 28.43
C VAL A 76 -5.53 -4.15 28.90
N ILE A 77 -6.72 -4.69 29.17
CA ILE A 77 -7.77 -3.93 29.84
C ILE A 77 -7.24 -3.41 31.19
N GLY A 78 -7.46 -2.12 31.45
CA GLY A 78 -6.98 -1.41 32.64
C GLY A 78 -5.53 -0.92 32.53
N ARG A 79 -4.81 -1.22 31.44
CA ARG A 79 -3.43 -0.77 31.25
C ARG A 79 -3.36 0.52 30.41
N PRO A 80 -2.30 1.32 30.56
CA PRO A 80 -2.08 2.48 29.71
C PRO A 80 -1.80 2.08 28.26
N VAL A 81 -2.40 2.79 27.29
CA VAL A 81 -2.21 2.57 25.85
C VAL A 81 -0.78 2.80 25.38
N PHE A 82 0.04 3.49 26.18
CA PHE A 82 1.43 3.78 25.86
C PHE A 82 2.30 2.53 25.67
N ILE A 83 1.88 1.37 26.15
CA ILE A 83 2.55 0.08 25.88
C ILE A 83 2.64 -0.23 24.37
N LEU A 84 1.80 0.40 23.55
CA LEU A 84 1.74 0.19 22.12
C LEU A 84 2.60 1.16 21.32
N ALA A 85 3.29 2.13 21.93
CA ALA A 85 4.03 3.15 21.19
C ALA A 85 5.49 3.28 21.67
N PRO A 86 6.42 3.65 20.77
CA PRO A 86 7.81 3.86 21.15
C PRO A 86 8.04 5.14 21.95
N SER A 87 7.11 6.10 21.92
CA SER A 87 7.20 7.35 22.67
C SER A 87 5.83 7.82 23.15
N TYR A 88 5.83 8.57 24.27
CA TYR A 88 4.61 9.07 24.91
C TYR A 88 4.05 10.34 24.26
N GLY A 89 4.90 11.20 23.70
CA GLY A 89 4.52 12.57 23.32
C GLY A 89 3.38 12.65 22.30
N GLU A 90 3.42 11.79 21.28
CA GLU A 90 2.36 11.72 20.26
C GLU A 90 1.01 11.33 20.85
N ILE A 91 0.98 10.33 21.73
CA ILE A 91 -0.26 9.88 22.39
C ILE A 91 -0.82 10.99 23.26
N THR A 92 0.03 11.66 24.05
CA THR A 92 -0.39 12.77 24.92
C THR A 92 -1.02 13.90 24.11
N SER A 93 -0.36 14.35 23.04
CA SER A 93 -0.89 15.40 22.17
C SER A 93 -2.23 15.01 21.53
N ASN A 94 -2.37 13.76 21.09
CA ASN A 94 -3.63 13.27 20.56
C ASN A 94 -4.74 13.25 21.62
N LEU A 95 -4.46 12.79 22.84
CA LEU A 95 -5.44 12.78 23.93
C LEU A 95 -5.90 14.20 24.31
N GLU A 96 -5.00 15.20 24.27
CA GLU A 96 -5.35 16.62 24.49
C GLU A 96 -6.34 17.13 23.44
N ARG A 97 -6.11 16.81 22.16
CA ARG A 97 -7.05 17.15 21.08
C ARG A 97 -8.40 16.45 21.26
N ILE A 98 -8.40 15.18 21.65
CA ILE A 98 -9.63 14.44 21.95
C ILE A 98 -10.39 15.08 23.12
N LYS A 99 -9.71 15.56 24.17
CA LYS A 99 -10.34 16.28 25.31
C LYS A 99 -11.09 17.54 24.84
N LEU A 100 -10.59 18.22 23.81
CA LEU A 100 -11.26 19.36 23.17
C LEU A 100 -12.42 18.94 22.25
N GLY A 101 -12.63 17.64 22.08
CA GLY A 101 -13.67 17.08 21.21
C GLY A 101 -13.29 17.02 19.74
N GLU A 102 -12.02 17.29 19.41
CA GLU A 102 -11.50 17.14 18.06
C GLU A 102 -11.38 15.67 17.67
N ARG A 103 -11.39 15.41 16.37
CA ARG A 103 -11.06 14.12 15.78
C ARG A 103 -9.69 14.20 15.14
N VAL A 104 -8.93 13.11 15.22
CA VAL A 104 -7.72 12.91 14.44
C VAL A 104 -8.07 11.99 13.26
N ASP A 105 -8.15 12.58 12.05
CA ASP A 105 -8.74 11.93 10.88
C ASP A 105 -7.88 10.78 10.33
N TYR A 106 -6.61 11.03 10.05
CA TYR A 106 -5.67 10.05 9.50
C TYR A 106 -4.23 10.50 9.74
N TYR A 107 -3.39 9.58 10.23
CA TYR A 107 -1.94 9.71 10.15
C TYR A 107 -1.27 8.34 10.27
N GLU A 108 -0.05 8.24 9.76
CA GLU A 108 0.77 7.04 9.87
C GLU A 108 1.77 7.20 11.01
N THR A 109 1.97 6.13 11.77
CA THR A 109 2.92 6.11 12.89
C THR A 109 3.38 4.68 13.18
N VAL A 110 4.35 4.56 14.07
CA VAL A 110 4.89 3.29 14.54
C VAL A 110 4.20 2.87 15.83
N ARG A 111 3.87 1.58 15.91
CA ARG A 111 3.43 0.93 17.14
C ARG A 111 4.31 -0.26 17.47
N VAL A 112 4.29 -0.67 18.73
CA VAL A 112 5.08 -1.77 19.28
C VAL A 112 4.13 -2.88 19.69
N ARG A 113 4.40 -4.09 19.19
CA ARG A 113 3.67 -5.31 19.54
C ARG A 113 4.17 -5.88 20.88
N LYS A 114 3.45 -6.87 21.42
CA LYS A 114 3.84 -7.60 22.63
C LYS A 114 5.24 -8.23 22.56
N ASP A 115 5.64 -8.67 21.37
CA ASP A 115 6.95 -9.25 21.09
C ASP A 115 8.02 -8.20 20.73
N PHE A 116 7.76 -6.93 21.04
CA PHE A 116 8.63 -5.78 20.80
C PHE A 116 8.88 -5.43 19.33
N ARG A 117 8.27 -6.14 18.39
CA ARG A 117 8.36 -5.77 16.97
C ARG A 117 7.62 -4.47 16.71
N GLN A 118 8.26 -3.60 15.94
CA GLN A 118 7.64 -2.38 15.44
C GLN A 118 6.81 -2.68 14.20
N ILE A 119 5.61 -2.11 14.15
CA ILE A 119 4.72 -2.17 13.01
C ILE A 119 4.36 -0.75 12.57
N GLN A 120 4.21 -0.58 11.26
CA GLN A 120 3.67 0.63 10.68
C GLN A 120 2.15 0.55 10.72
N VAL A 121 1.50 1.55 11.29
CA VAL A 121 0.04 1.61 11.36
C VAL A 121 -0.49 2.93 10.82
N SER A 122 -1.67 2.88 10.21
CA SER A 122 -2.48 4.08 9.97
C SER A 122 -3.55 4.20 11.05
N LEU A 123 -3.67 5.38 11.64
CA LEU A 123 -4.53 5.66 12.79
C LEU A 123 -5.58 6.71 12.50
N THR A 124 -6.76 6.48 13.06
CA THR A 124 -7.82 7.47 13.24
C THR A 124 -8.23 7.44 14.71
N ILE A 125 -8.42 8.61 15.33
CA ILE A 125 -8.82 8.71 16.74
C ILE A 125 -10.05 9.61 16.84
N SER A 126 -11.12 9.12 17.44
CA SER A 126 -12.39 9.84 17.60
C SER A 126 -12.79 9.95 19.08
N PRO A 127 -13.40 11.08 19.50
CA PRO A 127 -13.89 11.24 20.86
C PRO A 127 -15.09 10.31 21.10
N ILE A 128 -15.11 9.67 22.27
CA ILE A 128 -16.29 8.97 22.79
C ILE A 128 -17.05 9.95 23.67
N ARG A 129 -18.35 10.12 23.43
CA ARG A 129 -19.21 11.04 24.16
C ARG A 129 -20.30 10.30 24.92
N ASP A 130 -20.64 10.80 26.11
CA ASP A 130 -21.81 10.35 26.86
C ASP A 130 -23.12 10.95 26.30
N ALA A 131 -24.24 10.63 26.95
CA ALA A 131 -25.56 11.12 26.56
C ALA A 131 -25.72 12.65 26.65
N SER A 132 -24.90 13.33 27.46
CA SER A 132 -24.88 14.79 27.57
C SER A 132 -24.02 15.45 26.48
N GLY A 133 -23.30 14.67 25.69
CA GLY A 133 -22.36 15.14 24.67
C GLY A 133 -20.95 15.43 25.21
N LYS A 134 -20.71 15.22 26.52
CA LYS A 134 -19.39 15.37 27.14
C LYS A 134 -18.46 14.27 26.65
N VAL A 135 -17.21 14.63 26.33
CA VAL A 135 -16.18 13.65 25.96
C VAL A 135 -15.77 12.87 27.20
N ILE A 136 -15.80 11.54 27.12
CA ILE A 136 -15.47 10.60 28.20
C ILE A 136 -14.31 9.66 27.85
N GLY A 137 -13.81 9.68 26.62
CA GLY A 137 -12.71 8.84 26.19
C GLY A 137 -12.39 8.98 24.71
N ALA A 138 -11.57 8.07 24.20
CA ALA A 138 -11.16 7.99 22.80
C ALA A 138 -11.41 6.59 22.23
N SER A 139 -11.84 6.53 20.98
CA SER A 139 -11.85 5.33 20.16
C SER A 139 -10.79 5.46 19.08
N THR A 140 -9.87 4.51 19.02
CA THR A 140 -8.81 4.44 18.01
C THR A 140 -9.08 3.29 17.06
N ILE A 141 -8.99 3.57 15.75
CA ILE A 141 -8.97 2.55 14.71
C ILE A 141 -7.56 2.51 14.13
N ALA A 142 -6.90 1.37 14.24
CA ALA A 142 -5.56 1.14 13.74
C ALA A 142 -5.55 0.05 12.67
N ARG A 143 -4.91 0.33 11.54
CA ARG A 143 -4.67 -0.66 10.48
C ARG A 143 -3.19 -0.88 10.31
N ASP A 144 -2.76 -2.14 10.35
CA ASP A 144 -1.40 -2.53 10.01
C ASP A 144 -1.14 -2.31 8.51
N ILE A 145 -0.17 -1.46 8.21
CA ILE A 145 0.28 -1.13 6.84
C ILE A 145 1.73 -1.58 6.60
N THR A 146 2.31 -2.38 7.51
CA THR A 146 3.69 -2.85 7.43
C THR A 146 3.94 -3.63 6.15
N GLY A 147 3.04 -4.55 5.81
CA GLY A 147 3.14 -5.34 4.57
C GLY A 147 3.07 -4.48 3.31
N GLN A 148 2.19 -3.48 3.30
CA GLN A 148 2.05 -2.54 2.18
C GLN A 148 3.35 -1.73 2.00
N LYS A 149 3.88 -1.12 3.07
CA LYS A 149 5.13 -0.36 3.02
C LYS A 149 6.32 -1.20 2.57
N LEU A 150 6.39 -2.46 3.00
CA LEU A 150 7.46 -3.37 2.58
C LEU A 150 7.40 -3.70 1.08
N ILE A 151 6.19 -3.89 0.54
CA ILE A 151 6.01 -4.12 -0.90
C ILE A 151 6.38 -2.86 -1.70
N GLU A 152 5.90 -1.70 -1.28
CA GLU A 152 6.23 -0.41 -1.91
C GLU A 152 7.74 -0.16 -1.92
N GLU A 153 8.44 -0.40 -0.81
CA GLU A 153 9.88 -0.20 -0.72
C GLU A 153 10.68 -1.21 -1.56
N LYS A 154 10.23 -2.47 -1.62
CA LYS A 154 10.84 -3.48 -2.50
C LYS A 154 10.68 -3.10 -3.97
N LEU A 155 9.50 -2.64 -4.37
CA LEU A 155 9.24 -2.17 -5.73
C LEU A 155 10.15 -0.99 -6.07
N ARG A 156 10.16 0.04 -5.21
CA ARG A 156 11.00 1.23 -5.38
C ARG A 156 12.49 0.88 -5.50
N THR A 157 12.98 -0.03 -4.65
CA THR A 157 14.38 -0.48 -4.69
C THR A 157 14.68 -1.26 -5.96
N SER A 158 13.76 -2.12 -6.41
CA SER A 158 13.91 -2.89 -7.65
C SER A 158 13.93 -1.99 -8.88
N GLU A 159 13.02 -1.01 -8.95
CA GLU A 159 12.97 -0.02 -10.03
C GLU A 159 14.24 0.84 -10.08
N ALA A 160 14.72 1.31 -8.91
CA ALA A 160 15.96 2.07 -8.84
C ALA A 160 17.17 1.26 -9.32
N ARG A 161 17.26 -0.03 -8.95
CA ARG A 161 18.31 -0.93 -9.43
C ARG A 161 18.22 -1.17 -10.93
N PHE A 162 17.01 -1.42 -11.45
CA PHE A 162 16.77 -1.58 -12.88
C PHE A 162 17.23 -0.33 -13.63
N ARG A 163 16.78 0.86 -13.22
CA ARG A 163 17.16 2.15 -13.82
C ARG A 163 18.67 2.35 -13.82
N ALA A 164 19.34 2.11 -12.70
CA ALA A 164 20.79 2.27 -12.60
C ALA A 164 21.56 1.36 -13.58
N VAL A 165 21.16 0.09 -13.71
CA VAL A 165 21.80 -0.85 -14.64
C VAL A 165 21.44 -0.53 -16.09
N PHE A 166 20.16 -0.28 -16.35
CA PHE A 166 19.63 -0.01 -17.68
C PHE A 166 20.27 1.25 -18.27
N GLU A 167 20.32 2.34 -17.50
CA GLU A 167 20.81 3.64 -17.97
C GLU A 167 22.34 3.78 -17.90
N GLY A 168 23.00 3.13 -16.93
CA GLY A 168 24.43 3.30 -16.68
C GLY A 168 25.38 2.39 -17.46
N THR A 169 24.85 1.40 -18.20
CA THR A 169 25.67 0.48 -19.00
C THR A 169 25.99 1.03 -20.39
N SER A 170 27.18 0.72 -20.90
CA SER A 170 27.58 1.04 -22.28
C SER A 170 27.09 0.03 -23.31
N VAL A 171 26.39 -1.02 -22.89
CA VAL A 171 25.78 -2.02 -23.80
C VAL A 171 24.39 -1.52 -24.21
N GLY A 172 24.05 -1.63 -25.49
CA GLY A 172 22.70 -1.34 -25.96
C GLY A 172 21.69 -2.37 -25.41
N ILE A 173 20.71 -1.90 -24.63
CA ILE A 173 19.63 -2.73 -24.07
C ILE A 173 18.30 -2.19 -24.58
N THR A 174 17.40 -3.10 -24.96
CA THR A 174 16.02 -2.77 -25.28
C THR A 174 15.04 -3.85 -24.87
N LEU A 175 13.81 -3.43 -24.57
CA LEU A 175 12.66 -4.30 -24.37
C LEU A 175 11.78 -4.22 -25.62
N ILE A 176 11.40 -5.40 -26.13
CA ILE A 176 10.57 -5.55 -27.32
C ILE A 176 9.31 -6.34 -26.93
N ASN A 177 8.13 -5.90 -27.35
CA ASN A 177 6.88 -6.63 -27.10
C ASN A 177 6.68 -7.78 -28.11
N ARG A 178 5.56 -8.51 -27.99
CA ARG A 178 5.26 -9.66 -28.87
C ARG A 178 5.06 -9.29 -30.34
N GLU A 179 4.63 -8.05 -30.59
CA GLU A 179 4.45 -7.51 -31.94
C GLU A 179 5.77 -7.01 -32.56
N GLY A 180 6.90 -7.18 -31.86
CA GLY A 180 8.21 -6.76 -32.34
C GLY A 180 8.46 -5.25 -32.20
N ARG A 181 7.60 -4.52 -31.48
CA ARG A 181 7.76 -3.09 -31.22
C ARG A 181 8.67 -2.84 -30.03
N LEU A 182 9.52 -1.84 -30.18
CA LEU A 182 10.38 -1.34 -29.11
C LEU A 182 9.52 -0.66 -28.04
N VAL A 183 9.66 -1.10 -26.79
CA VAL A 183 8.93 -0.56 -25.63
C VAL A 183 9.82 0.40 -24.85
N GLU A 184 11.08 0.00 -24.63
CA GLU A 184 12.05 0.79 -23.89
C GLU A 184 13.45 0.56 -24.48
N SER A 185 14.27 1.61 -24.51
CA SER A 185 15.65 1.55 -25.01
C SER A 185 16.53 2.38 -24.10
N ASN A 186 17.70 1.84 -23.75
CA ASN A 186 18.62 2.57 -22.89
C ASN A 186 19.44 3.63 -23.66
N PRO A 187 20.09 4.59 -22.95
CA PRO A 187 20.88 5.63 -23.59
C PRO A 187 22.00 5.09 -24.50
N ALA A 188 22.64 3.99 -24.13
CA ALA A 188 23.70 3.39 -24.96
C ALA A 188 23.16 2.92 -26.32
N LEU A 189 22.01 2.24 -26.37
CA LEU A 189 21.40 1.84 -27.65
C LEU A 189 21.00 3.06 -28.49
N GLN A 190 20.44 4.08 -27.83
CA GLN A 190 20.08 5.35 -28.47
C GLN A 190 21.29 6.01 -29.12
N GLU A 191 22.43 6.06 -28.44
CA GLU A 191 23.69 6.61 -28.96
C GLU A 191 24.27 5.77 -30.11
N MET A 192 24.31 4.45 -29.95
CA MET A 192 24.79 3.50 -30.97
C MET A 192 24.02 3.69 -32.29
N LEU A 193 22.68 3.69 -32.21
CA LEU A 193 21.82 3.77 -33.40
C LEU A 193 21.52 5.22 -33.84
N GLY A 194 21.83 6.22 -33.01
CA GLY A 194 21.61 7.63 -33.31
C GLY A 194 20.14 8.06 -33.27
N TYR A 195 19.27 7.30 -32.60
CA TYR A 195 17.85 7.62 -32.40
C TYR A 195 17.60 7.98 -30.94
N ASN A 196 16.66 8.87 -30.66
CA ASN A 196 16.21 9.07 -29.28
C ASN A 196 15.17 8.00 -28.88
N GLY A 197 14.94 7.86 -27.56
CA GLY A 197 14.02 6.86 -27.04
C GLY A 197 12.58 6.97 -27.56
N GLN A 198 12.08 8.18 -27.82
CA GLN A 198 10.73 8.40 -28.35
C GLN A 198 10.60 7.95 -29.81
N GLU A 199 11.65 8.14 -30.61
CA GLU A 199 11.72 7.65 -31.98
C GLU A 199 11.74 6.14 -32.01
N LEU A 200 12.62 5.52 -31.21
CA LEU A 200 12.72 4.08 -31.10
C LEU A 200 11.40 3.45 -30.63
N ALA A 201 10.71 4.05 -29.66
CA ALA A 201 9.43 3.52 -29.14
C ALA A 201 8.32 3.41 -30.20
N ASN A 202 8.44 4.11 -31.33
CA ASN A 202 7.48 4.05 -32.44
C ASN A 202 7.87 3.04 -33.53
N MET A 203 9.07 2.47 -33.47
CA MET A 203 9.63 1.60 -34.49
C MET A 203 9.38 0.11 -34.20
N VAL A 204 9.37 -0.68 -35.27
CA VAL A 204 9.47 -2.14 -35.18
C VAL A 204 10.94 -2.50 -35.17
N PHE A 205 11.40 -3.31 -34.23
CA PHE A 205 12.83 -3.59 -34.06
C PHE A 205 13.48 -4.19 -35.32
N ALA A 206 12.73 -4.99 -36.08
CA ALA A 206 13.19 -5.56 -37.35
C ALA A 206 13.47 -4.50 -38.45
N GLU A 207 12.96 -3.27 -38.33
CA GLU A 207 13.27 -2.17 -39.25
C GLU A 207 14.69 -1.64 -39.07
N LEU A 208 15.28 -1.84 -37.88
CA LEU A 208 16.65 -1.44 -37.55
C LEU A 208 17.69 -2.46 -38.02
N ILE A 209 17.27 -3.62 -38.54
CA ILE A 209 18.15 -4.74 -38.94
C ILE A 209 18.36 -4.71 -40.46
N TYR A 210 19.56 -5.04 -40.92
CA TYR A 210 19.87 -5.16 -42.35
C TYR A 210 18.95 -6.18 -43.04
N PRO A 211 18.41 -5.91 -44.26
CA PRO A 211 17.42 -6.78 -44.91
C PRO A 211 17.76 -8.27 -44.91
N ASP A 212 19.00 -8.62 -45.24
CA ASP A 212 19.45 -10.02 -45.30
C ASP A 212 19.47 -10.70 -43.91
N ASP A 213 19.62 -9.92 -42.84
CA ASP A 213 19.70 -10.42 -41.47
C ASP A 213 18.30 -10.53 -40.82
N LYS A 214 17.24 -9.99 -41.46
CA LYS A 214 15.88 -9.95 -40.88
C LYS A 214 15.21 -11.32 -40.78
N VAL A 215 15.38 -12.17 -41.79
CA VAL A 215 14.70 -13.49 -41.84
C VAL A 215 15.13 -14.33 -40.65
N ASN A 216 16.44 -14.44 -40.43
CA ASN A 216 17.00 -15.18 -39.30
C ASN A 216 16.54 -14.58 -37.96
N PHE A 217 16.56 -13.25 -37.80
CA PHE A 217 16.04 -12.61 -36.59
C PHE A 217 14.57 -12.97 -36.31
N ILE A 218 13.70 -12.93 -37.32
CA ILE A 218 12.26 -13.21 -37.16
C ILE A 218 12.04 -14.67 -36.76
N GLU A 219 12.76 -15.62 -37.37
CA GLU A 219 12.69 -17.03 -37.01
C GLU A 219 13.08 -17.24 -35.54
N MET A 220 14.24 -16.71 -35.13
CA MET A 220 14.73 -16.82 -33.75
C MET A 220 13.79 -16.14 -32.74
N PHE A 221 13.27 -14.96 -33.08
CA PHE A 221 12.30 -14.23 -32.26
C PHE A 221 10.99 -15.00 -32.09
N ASN A 222 10.49 -15.63 -33.15
CA ASN A 222 9.30 -16.47 -33.09
C ASN A 222 9.52 -17.73 -32.24
N ASP A 223 10.69 -18.36 -32.35
CA ASP A 223 11.06 -19.52 -31.53
C ASP A 223 11.12 -19.18 -30.05
N LEU A 224 11.65 -18.00 -29.69
CA LEU A 224 11.70 -17.51 -28.32
C LEU A 224 10.30 -17.28 -27.75
N TRP A 225 9.39 -16.64 -28.51
CA TRP A 225 8.02 -16.43 -28.08
C TRP A 225 7.16 -17.69 -28.05
N ALA A 226 7.47 -18.67 -28.90
CA ALA A 226 6.82 -19.98 -28.89
C ALA A 226 7.31 -20.88 -27.74
N GLY A 227 8.30 -20.43 -26.95
CA GLY A 227 8.90 -21.22 -25.88
C GLY A 227 9.72 -22.41 -26.40
N ARG A 228 10.14 -22.38 -27.67
CA ARG A 228 11.02 -23.39 -28.25
C ARG A 228 12.48 -23.20 -27.81
N GLN A 229 12.82 -21.98 -27.37
CA GLN A 229 14.11 -21.62 -26.79
C GLN A 229 13.95 -20.51 -25.74
N ASP A 230 14.79 -20.51 -24.71
CA ASP A 230 14.77 -19.49 -23.63
C ASP A 230 15.58 -18.24 -23.98
N SER A 231 16.58 -18.38 -24.86
CA SER A 231 17.44 -17.28 -25.30
C SER A 231 18.10 -17.62 -26.64
N TYR A 232 18.61 -16.60 -27.33
CA TYR A 232 19.45 -16.78 -28.50
C TYR A 232 20.52 -15.68 -28.60
N GLN A 233 21.58 -15.97 -29.34
CA GLN A 233 22.63 -15.01 -29.69
C GLN A 233 22.79 -15.00 -31.21
N MET A 234 22.94 -13.81 -31.78
CA MET A 234 23.20 -13.64 -33.21
C MET A 234 24.06 -12.40 -33.44
N GLU A 235 24.86 -12.43 -34.50
CA GLU A 235 25.52 -11.24 -35.05
C GLU A 235 24.67 -10.72 -36.21
N LYS A 236 24.46 -9.41 -36.28
CA LYS A 236 23.67 -8.76 -37.33
C LYS A 236 24.07 -7.31 -37.49
N ARG A 237 23.83 -6.78 -38.69
CA ARG A 237 24.10 -5.38 -39.03
C ARG A 237 22.88 -4.51 -38.69
N TYR A 238 23.14 -3.33 -38.14
CA TYR A 238 22.11 -2.37 -37.76
C TYR A 238 22.13 -1.10 -38.62
N ALA A 239 20.94 -0.53 -38.86
CA ALA A 239 20.78 0.79 -39.47
C ALA A 239 20.96 1.89 -38.42
N ARG A 240 21.83 2.86 -38.71
CA ARG A 240 21.98 4.08 -37.91
C ARG A 240 21.18 5.23 -38.55
N LYS A 241 20.67 6.15 -37.74
CA LYS A 241 19.89 7.30 -38.23
C LYS A 241 20.66 8.24 -39.17
N VAL A 242 21.96 8.43 -38.94
CA VAL A 242 22.75 9.52 -39.55
C VAL A 242 23.83 9.04 -40.54
N ALA A 243 24.03 7.73 -40.71
CA ALA A 243 24.93 7.15 -41.70
C ALA A 243 24.52 5.67 -41.91
N GLY A 244 24.84 5.08 -43.07
CA GLY A 244 24.48 3.70 -43.41
C GLY A 244 24.97 2.61 -42.42
N TRP A 245 24.74 1.36 -42.80
CA TRP A 245 24.95 0.15 -42.00
C TRP A 245 26.35 0.01 -41.38
N PHE A 246 26.44 -0.50 -40.15
CA PHE A 246 27.69 -0.91 -39.51
C PHE A 246 27.66 -2.39 -39.07
N GLY A 247 28.85 -3.01 -38.98
CA GLY A 247 29.10 -4.40 -38.60
C GLY A 247 30.05 -4.50 -37.42
#